data_AF-A0A1F6HIU3-F1
#
_entry.id   AF-A0A1F6HIU3-F1
#
_cell.length_a   1.000
_cell.length_b   1.000
_cell.length_c   1.000
_cell.angle_alpha   90.00
_cell.angle_beta   90.00
_cell.angle_gamma   90.00
#
_symmetry.space_group_name_H-M   'P 1'
#
loop_
_entity.id
_entity.type
_entity.pdbx_description
1 polymer ?
#
loop_
_entity_poly.entity_id
_entity_poly.type
_entity_poly.pdbx_seq_one_letter_code
_entity_poly.pdbx_strand_id
1 'polypeptide(L)'
;MKKIIFGAIFSVVTLAFVVAPAFAVKPADKGFDQYGYNYQARVFVGAADGVDRTLNEEVWGDPTYANDHLVMKWSKAWDDARFNGAPWTPEAWVDNEWNGVRQDGSGWTEHAKIIWVGPGLGSSPYWREGGTAIWGEFEIIMDQGIDPTQGHQWWTQVSPAGYGGPN
;
A
#
# COMPACT_ATOMS: atom_id res chain seq x y z
N MET A 1 42.40 -7.65 22.64
CA MET A 1 40.98 -7.54 23.05
C MET A 1 40.37 -6.35 22.33
N LYS A 2 39.58 -6.58 21.28
CA LYS A 2 38.88 -5.52 20.54
C LYS A 2 37.41 -5.92 20.46
N LYS A 3 36.53 -5.13 21.04
CA LYS A 3 35.09 -5.17 20.78
C LYS A 3 34.78 -3.96 19.90
N ILE A 4 34.52 -4.21 18.63
CA ILE A 4 33.90 -3.22 17.73
C ILE A 4 32.49 -3.75 17.50
N ILE A 5 31.50 -3.06 18.05
CA ILE A 5 30.09 -3.33 17.80
C ILE A 5 29.77 -2.65 16.46
N PHE A 6 29.66 -3.45 15.40
CA PHE A 6 29.08 -2.99 14.14
C PHE A 6 27.56 -2.96 14.30
N GLY A 7 26.97 -1.81 14.01
CA GLY A 7 25.51 -1.65 13.91
C GLY A 7 24.94 -2.58 12.85
N ALA A 8 23.81 -3.19 13.17
CA ALA A 8 23.02 -3.93 12.20
C ALA A 8 22.19 -2.93 11.40
N ILE A 9 22.77 -2.46 10.28
CA ILE A 9 21.99 -1.99 9.14
C ILE A 9 21.35 -3.24 8.54
N PHE A 10 20.05 -3.44 8.75
CA PHE A 10 19.31 -4.44 7.99
C PHE A 10 18.71 -3.77 6.76
N SER A 11 19.55 -3.70 5.73
CA SER A 11 19.09 -3.59 4.34
C SER A 11 18.86 -5.01 3.80
N VAL A 12 17.89 -5.10 2.89
CA VAL A 12 17.61 -6.22 1.96
C VAL A 12 16.67 -7.30 2.50
N VAL A 13 15.40 -7.22 2.08
CA VAL A 13 14.88 -8.14 1.04
C VAL A 13 14.04 -7.34 0.05
N THR A 14 14.64 -6.93 -1.06
CA THR A 14 13.92 -6.55 -2.27
C THR A 14 13.38 -7.84 -2.88
N LEU A 15 12.18 -8.25 -2.49
CA LEU A 15 11.49 -9.35 -3.14
C LEU A 15 10.83 -8.79 -4.41
N ALA A 16 11.58 -8.85 -5.51
CA ALA A 16 11.04 -8.65 -6.85
C ALA A 16 10.13 -9.83 -7.20
N PHE A 17 8.93 -9.86 -6.60
CA PHE A 17 7.84 -10.63 -7.16
C PHE A 17 7.32 -9.88 -8.39
N VAL A 18 7.68 -10.36 -9.57
CA VAL A 18 6.90 -10.11 -10.77
C VAL A 18 5.58 -10.86 -10.59
N VAL A 19 4.67 -10.30 -9.79
CA VAL A 19 3.28 -10.74 -9.79
C VAL A 19 2.71 -10.20 -11.09
N ALA A 20 2.70 -11.04 -12.12
CA ALA A 20 1.86 -10.77 -13.28
C ALA A 20 0.46 -10.46 -12.75
N PRO A 21 -0.18 -9.35 -13.17
CA PRO A 21 -1.50 -9.02 -12.67
C PRO A 21 -2.43 -10.16 -13.11
N ALA A 22 -2.85 -11.00 -12.16
CA ALA A 22 -4.08 -11.74 -12.33
C ALA A 22 -5.15 -10.66 -12.53
N PHE A 23 -5.59 -10.49 -13.78
CA PHE A 23 -6.72 -9.63 -14.13
C PHE A 23 -7.95 -10.28 -13.51
N ALA A 24 -8.14 -10.01 -12.22
CA ALA A 24 -9.20 -10.58 -11.45
C ALA A 24 -10.47 -9.79 -11.77
N VAL A 25 -11.24 -10.32 -12.72
CA VAL A 25 -12.50 -9.78 -13.21
C VAL A 25 -13.36 -9.37 -12.01
N LYS A 26 -13.68 -8.08 -11.95
CA LYS A 26 -14.51 -7.47 -10.90
C LYS A 26 -15.91 -8.12 -10.89
N PRO A 27 -16.38 -8.66 -9.76
CA PRO A 27 -17.76 -9.13 -9.62
C PRO A 27 -18.73 -7.98 -9.91
N ALA A 28 -19.87 -8.28 -10.54
CA ALA A 28 -20.91 -7.29 -10.85
C ALA A 28 -21.73 -6.84 -9.62
N ASP A 29 -21.30 -7.21 -8.42
CA ASP A 29 -22.06 -7.05 -7.19
C ASP A 29 -22.09 -5.60 -6.68
N LYS A 30 -23.25 -5.22 -6.15
CA LYS A 30 -23.50 -3.91 -5.53
C LYS A 30 -23.21 -4.02 -4.02
N GLY A 31 -21.96 -4.11 -3.61
CA GLY A 31 -21.61 -4.22 -2.20
C GLY A 31 -20.16 -4.63 -1.96
N PHE A 32 -19.89 -5.04 -0.71
CA PHE A 32 -18.64 -5.70 -0.35
C PHE A 32 -18.70 -7.16 -0.80
N ASP A 33 -17.63 -7.66 -1.41
CA ASP A 33 -17.42 -9.09 -1.67
C ASP A 33 -16.94 -9.82 -0.40
N GLN A 34 -16.74 -11.14 -0.48
CA GLN A 34 -16.29 -11.93 0.68
C GLN A 34 -14.90 -11.53 1.22
N TYR A 35 -14.11 -10.81 0.43
CA TYR A 35 -12.77 -10.38 0.80
C TYR A 35 -12.77 -9.02 1.50
N GLY A 36 -13.85 -8.25 1.37
CA GLY A 36 -13.96 -6.89 1.89
C GLY A 36 -13.80 -5.80 0.84
N TYR A 37 -13.79 -6.13 -0.47
CA TYR A 37 -13.76 -5.15 -1.54
C TYR A 37 -15.17 -4.67 -1.92
N ASN A 38 -15.38 -3.36 -1.96
CA ASN A 38 -16.50 -2.72 -2.65
C ASN A 38 -15.98 -1.88 -3.81
N TYR A 39 -15.91 -2.48 -4.99
CA TYR A 39 -15.34 -1.84 -6.17
C TYR A 39 -16.21 -0.71 -6.75
N GLN A 40 -17.51 -0.64 -6.43
CA GLN A 40 -18.34 0.48 -6.83
C GLN A 40 -17.99 1.73 -6.01
N ALA A 41 -17.82 1.55 -4.70
CA ALA A 41 -17.41 2.59 -3.78
C ALA A 41 -15.88 2.86 -3.79
N ARG A 42 -15.10 1.97 -4.42
CA ARG A 42 -13.62 2.00 -4.46
C ARG A 42 -13.01 2.02 -3.07
N VAL A 43 -13.50 1.10 -2.24
CA VAL A 43 -13.06 0.94 -0.85
C VAL A 43 -12.89 -0.54 -0.54
N PHE A 44 -11.86 -0.83 0.25
CA PHE A 44 -11.67 -2.11 0.93
C PHE A 44 -11.84 -1.87 2.42
N VAL A 45 -12.56 -2.74 3.11
CA VAL A 45 -12.68 -2.73 4.57
C VAL A 45 -12.70 -4.18 5.03
N GLY A 46 -11.66 -4.61 5.74
CA GLY A 46 -11.57 -6.00 6.19
C GLY A 46 -10.25 -6.34 6.85
N ALA A 47 -10.13 -7.60 7.27
CA ALA A 47 -8.86 -8.15 7.72
C ALA A 47 -7.87 -8.18 6.55
N ALA A 48 -6.58 -7.99 6.83
CA ALA A 48 -5.54 -7.95 5.82
C ALA A 48 -5.46 -9.25 5.00
N ASP A 49 -5.80 -10.41 5.59
CA ASP A 49 -5.97 -11.70 4.89
C ASP A 49 -6.75 -11.53 3.57
N GLY A 50 -7.87 -10.80 3.58
CA GLY A 50 -8.69 -10.62 2.39
C GLY A 50 -8.08 -9.76 1.26
N VAL A 51 -7.04 -8.95 1.53
CA VAL A 51 -6.56 -7.96 0.55
C VAL A 51 -5.91 -8.60 -0.69
N ASP A 52 -5.36 -9.79 -0.55
CA ASP A 52 -4.74 -10.50 -1.68
C ASP A 52 -5.73 -11.42 -2.42
N ARG A 53 -7.00 -11.41 -2.00
CA ARG A 53 -8.11 -12.24 -2.49
C ARG A 53 -7.92 -13.74 -2.23
N THR A 54 -7.16 -14.06 -1.20
CA THR A 54 -7.07 -15.38 -0.58
C THR A 54 -7.60 -15.25 0.84
N LEU A 55 -8.23 -16.29 1.39
CA LEU A 55 -8.62 -16.33 2.80
C LEU A 55 -7.95 -17.55 3.39
N ASN A 56 -6.68 -17.40 3.75
CA ASN A 56 -5.81 -18.49 4.19
C ASN A 56 -5.00 -18.14 5.45
N GLU A 57 -5.45 -17.15 6.21
CA GLU A 57 -4.80 -16.67 7.44
C GLU A 57 -3.42 -16.05 7.17
N GLU A 58 -3.19 -15.55 5.94
CA GLU A 58 -1.95 -14.94 5.49
C GLU A 58 -2.28 -13.73 4.61
N VAL A 59 -1.43 -12.70 4.65
CA VAL A 59 -1.46 -11.63 3.65
C VAL A 59 -0.19 -11.66 2.83
N TRP A 60 -0.32 -11.91 1.52
CA TRP A 60 0.80 -12.08 0.60
C TRP A 60 1.82 -13.14 1.06
N GLY A 61 1.32 -14.20 1.71
CA GLY A 61 2.13 -15.31 2.24
C GLY A 61 2.78 -15.03 3.61
N ASP A 62 2.43 -13.93 4.27
CA ASP A 62 2.88 -13.60 5.62
C ASP A 62 1.70 -13.64 6.62
N PRO A 63 1.70 -14.55 7.61
CA PRO A 63 0.65 -14.61 8.62
C PRO A 63 0.74 -13.48 9.66
N THR A 64 1.88 -12.76 9.74
CA THR A 64 2.15 -11.76 10.80
C THR A 64 1.08 -10.67 10.87
N TYR A 65 0.56 -10.27 9.71
CA TYR A 65 -0.35 -9.14 9.60
C TYR A 65 -1.77 -9.55 9.20
N ALA A 66 -2.05 -10.85 9.03
CA ALA A 66 -3.32 -11.35 8.47
C ALA A 66 -4.56 -10.88 9.27
N ASN A 67 -4.42 -10.75 10.59
CA ASN A 67 -5.48 -10.31 11.50
C ASN A 67 -5.62 -8.78 11.60
N ASP A 68 -4.70 -8.02 11.03
CA ASP A 68 -4.77 -6.57 11.08
C ASP A 68 -5.96 -6.07 10.27
N HIS A 69 -6.55 -4.95 10.70
CA HIS A 69 -7.65 -4.34 9.96
C HIS A 69 -7.10 -3.31 8.98
N LEU A 70 -7.47 -3.44 7.72
CA LEU A 70 -7.05 -2.55 6.65
C LEU A 70 -8.28 -1.86 6.05
N VAL A 71 -8.18 -0.54 5.91
CA VAL A 71 -9.07 0.25 5.05
C VAL A 71 -8.24 0.77 3.90
N MET A 72 -8.63 0.43 2.66
CA MET A 72 -8.05 1.05 1.47
C MET A 72 -9.09 1.88 0.75
N LYS A 73 -8.68 3.01 0.19
CA LYS A 73 -9.50 3.81 -0.73
C LYS A 73 -8.70 4.08 -1.98
N TRP A 74 -9.35 4.06 -3.15
CA TRP A 74 -8.64 4.33 -4.39
C TRP A 74 -9.43 5.21 -5.36
N SER A 75 -8.67 5.87 -6.22
CA SER A 75 -9.18 6.66 -7.34
C SER A 75 -9.90 5.82 -8.39
N LYS A 76 -10.70 6.46 -9.24
CA LYS A 76 -11.26 5.80 -10.43
C LYS A 76 -10.16 5.32 -11.38
N ALA A 77 -9.11 6.11 -11.60
CA ALA A 77 -8.00 5.73 -12.49
C ALA A 77 -7.27 4.48 -11.97
N TRP A 78 -7.10 4.36 -10.64
CA TRP A 78 -6.60 3.13 -10.03
C TRP A 78 -7.53 1.95 -10.26
N ASP A 79 -8.85 2.11 -10.08
CA ASP A 79 -9.81 1.02 -10.32
C ASP A 79 -9.75 0.54 -11.78
N ASP A 80 -9.78 1.49 -12.73
CA ASP A 80 -9.75 1.23 -14.15
C ASP A 80 -8.45 0.51 -14.55
N ALA A 81 -7.30 0.91 -14.02
CA ALA A 81 -6.03 0.28 -14.35
C ALA A 81 -5.82 -1.06 -13.63
N ARG A 82 -5.91 -1.07 -12.30
CA ARG A 82 -5.61 -2.25 -11.47
C ARG A 82 -6.56 -3.41 -11.72
N PHE A 83 -7.84 -3.13 -11.93
CA PHE A 83 -8.89 -4.15 -11.98
C PHE A 83 -9.56 -4.29 -13.34
N ASN A 84 -9.42 -3.31 -14.24
CA ASN A 84 -10.08 -3.33 -15.55
C ASN A 84 -9.09 -3.22 -16.74
N GLY A 85 -7.78 -3.22 -16.48
CA GLY A 85 -6.74 -3.27 -17.52
C GLY A 85 -6.57 -1.99 -18.34
N ALA A 86 -7.10 -0.86 -17.88
CA ALA A 86 -6.77 0.43 -18.47
C ALA A 86 -5.28 0.79 -18.23
N PRO A 87 -4.68 1.66 -19.05
CA PRO A 87 -3.37 2.21 -18.74
C PRO A 87 -3.40 3.01 -17.43
N TRP A 88 -2.30 2.96 -16.67
CA TRP A 88 -2.11 3.85 -15.53
C TRP A 88 -1.99 5.31 -15.98
N THR A 89 -2.48 6.21 -15.13
CA THR A 89 -2.46 7.66 -15.37
C THR A 89 -2.13 8.40 -14.07
N PRO A 90 -1.74 9.69 -14.12
CA PRO A 90 -1.42 10.50 -12.93
C PRO A 90 -2.58 10.67 -11.95
N GLU A 91 -3.81 10.40 -12.36
CA GLU A 91 -4.99 10.42 -11.51
C GLU A 91 -5.10 9.16 -10.63
N ALA A 92 -4.24 8.16 -10.84
CA ALA A 92 -4.23 6.91 -10.10
C ALA A 92 -3.54 7.08 -8.74
N TRP A 93 -4.32 6.88 -7.68
CA TRP A 93 -3.84 6.84 -6.30
C TRP A 93 -4.57 5.79 -5.46
N VAL A 94 -3.92 5.37 -4.38
CA VAL A 94 -4.47 4.54 -3.30
C VAL A 94 -4.01 5.07 -1.93
N ASP A 95 -4.92 5.00 -0.97
CA ASP A 95 -4.73 5.33 0.45
C ASP A 95 -4.88 4.03 1.25
N ASN A 96 -3.93 3.75 2.13
CA ASN A 96 -3.94 2.57 3.00
C ASN A 96 -3.92 3.01 4.46
N GLU A 97 -4.93 2.63 5.24
CA GLU A 97 -5.01 2.83 6.68
C GLU A 97 -4.97 1.45 7.36
N TRP A 98 -3.80 1.10 7.90
CA TRP A 98 -3.52 -0.20 8.52
C TRP A 98 -3.60 -0.11 10.04
N ASN A 99 -4.30 -1.04 10.68
CA ASN A 99 -4.45 -1.10 12.14
C ASN A 99 -4.38 -2.53 12.69
N GLY A 100 -3.20 -2.89 13.20
CA GLY A 100 -2.93 -4.09 13.97
C GLY A 100 -3.01 -3.91 15.49
N VAL A 101 -3.35 -2.71 16.00
CA VAL A 101 -3.52 -2.46 17.45
C VAL A 101 -4.91 -2.92 17.88
N ARG A 102 -5.11 -4.23 17.80
CA ARG A 102 -6.34 -4.93 18.14
C ARG A 102 -6.00 -6.27 18.78
N GLN A 103 -7.01 -6.93 19.35
CA GLN A 103 -6.85 -8.30 19.81
C GLN A 103 -6.37 -9.18 18.65
N ASP A 104 -5.27 -9.90 18.88
CA ASP A 104 -4.62 -10.84 17.93
C ASP A 104 -4.04 -10.21 16.64
N GLY A 105 -3.88 -8.88 16.60
CA GLY A 105 -3.17 -8.18 15.53
C GLY A 105 -1.67 -8.02 15.79
N SER A 106 -0.96 -7.45 14.81
CA SER A 106 0.50 -7.25 14.85
C SER A 106 0.97 -6.19 15.85
N GLY A 107 0.06 -5.34 16.32
CA GLY A 107 0.40 -4.16 17.12
C GLY A 107 0.96 -2.98 16.30
N TRP A 108 1.04 -3.10 14.98
CA TRP A 108 1.52 -2.06 14.06
C TRP A 108 0.36 -1.19 13.54
N THR A 109 0.61 0.11 13.32
CA THR A 109 -0.29 0.96 12.53
C THR A 109 0.46 1.66 11.41
N GLU A 110 -0.22 1.93 10.30
CA GLU A 110 0.35 2.64 9.15
C GLU A 110 -0.71 3.49 8.45
N HIS A 111 -0.30 4.66 7.96
CA HIS A 111 -1.07 5.43 7.00
C HIS A 111 -0.17 5.80 5.82
N ALA A 112 -0.36 5.10 4.71
CA ALA A 112 0.37 5.33 3.48
C ALA A 112 -0.53 5.96 2.40
N LYS A 113 0.05 6.91 1.65
CA LYS A 113 -0.56 7.53 0.47
C LYS A 113 0.33 7.30 -0.73
N ILE A 114 -0.23 6.75 -1.80
CA ILE A 114 0.54 6.30 -2.96
C ILE A 114 -0.09 6.86 -4.23
N ILE A 115 0.74 7.37 -5.13
CA ILE A 115 0.34 7.88 -6.45
C ILE A 115 1.12 7.18 -7.55
N TRP A 116 0.53 7.11 -8.74
CA TRP A 116 1.26 6.73 -9.95
C TRP A 116 2.08 7.93 -10.46
N VAL A 117 3.34 7.65 -10.80
CA VAL A 117 4.27 8.63 -11.38
C VAL A 117 4.83 8.14 -12.72
N GLY A 118 4.61 6.89 -13.09
CA GLY A 118 5.13 6.30 -14.30
C GLY A 118 6.57 5.79 -14.16
N PRO A 119 7.06 5.08 -15.20
CA PRO A 119 8.30 4.30 -15.12
C PRO A 119 9.56 5.17 -14.97
N GLY A 120 9.44 6.49 -15.20
CA GLY A 120 10.54 7.44 -14.99
C GLY A 120 10.82 7.72 -13.50
N LEU A 121 9.92 7.34 -12.58
CA LEU A 121 10.04 7.53 -11.13
C LEU A 121 10.54 8.95 -10.81
N GLY A 122 11.71 9.10 -10.19
CA GLY A 122 12.30 10.40 -9.82
C GLY A 122 12.51 11.40 -10.97
N SER A 123 12.46 10.95 -12.23
CA SER A 123 12.52 11.81 -13.43
C SER A 123 11.13 12.13 -14.02
N SER A 124 10.06 11.64 -13.41
CA SER A 124 8.69 11.89 -13.85
C SER A 124 8.26 13.34 -13.57
N PRO A 125 7.46 13.96 -14.46
CA PRO A 125 6.81 15.24 -14.17
C PRO A 125 5.79 15.17 -13.02
N TYR A 126 5.39 13.96 -12.60
CA TYR A 126 4.44 13.73 -11.52
C TYR A 126 5.13 13.42 -10.18
N TRP A 127 6.44 13.14 -10.21
CA TRP A 127 7.23 12.86 -9.02
C TRP A 127 7.32 14.06 -8.10
N ARG A 128 7.34 13.81 -6.80
CA ARG A 128 7.44 14.87 -5.80
C ARG A 128 8.67 14.70 -4.93
N GLU A 129 9.31 15.83 -4.63
CA GLU A 129 10.50 15.83 -3.81
C GLU A 129 10.18 15.27 -2.41
N GLY A 130 11.01 14.33 -1.95
CA GLY A 130 10.85 13.65 -0.67
C GLY A 130 10.02 12.37 -0.70
N GLY A 131 9.50 11.95 -1.87
CA GLY A 131 8.78 10.69 -2.02
C GLY A 131 9.69 9.45 -2.07
N THR A 132 9.07 8.29 -1.89
CA THR A 132 9.76 6.98 -1.97
C THR A 132 9.21 6.16 -3.12
N ALA A 133 10.09 5.67 -4.01
CA ALA A 133 9.69 4.91 -5.18
C ALA A 133 9.28 3.49 -4.79
N ILE A 134 8.12 3.04 -5.26
CA ILE A 134 7.61 1.68 -5.07
C ILE A 134 7.02 1.13 -6.36
N TRP A 135 6.94 -0.20 -6.45
CA TRP A 135 6.24 -0.92 -7.52
C TRP A 135 6.63 -0.51 -8.96
N GLY A 136 7.86 -0.02 -9.17
CA GLY A 136 8.44 0.32 -10.48
C GLY A 136 7.90 1.59 -11.16
N GLU A 137 6.71 2.06 -10.78
CA GLU A 137 6.07 3.24 -11.40
C GLU A 137 5.23 4.09 -10.43
N PHE A 138 5.35 3.83 -9.12
CA PHE A 138 4.58 4.49 -8.07
C PHE A 138 5.48 5.20 -7.06
N GLU A 139 4.90 6.18 -6.38
CA GLU A 139 5.54 6.98 -5.34
C GLU A 139 4.66 6.94 -4.08
N ILE A 140 5.26 6.59 -2.95
CA ILE A 140 4.72 6.91 -1.63
C ILE A 140 4.95 8.41 -1.41
N ILE A 141 3.89 9.16 -1.13
CA ILE A 141 3.95 10.61 -0.83
C ILE A 141 3.72 10.91 0.65
N MET A 142 3.21 9.95 1.41
CA MET A 142 3.12 9.99 2.86
C MET A 142 3.20 8.57 3.38
N ASP A 143 3.99 8.35 4.42
CA ASP A 143 4.04 7.10 5.16
C ASP A 143 4.48 7.39 6.60
N GLN A 144 3.62 7.00 7.52
CA GLN A 144 3.79 7.17 8.96
C GLN A 144 3.00 6.11 9.71
N GLY A 145 3.43 5.80 10.92
CA GLY A 145 2.86 4.69 11.65
C GLY A 145 3.45 4.49 13.02
N ILE A 146 2.86 3.60 13.81
CA ILE A 146 3.40 3.20 15.11
C ILE A 146 3.93 1.79 14.99
N ASP A 147 5.23 1.64 15.23
CA ASP A 147 5.86 0.35 15.47
C ASP A 147 5.75 0.00 16.96
N PRO A 148 5.37 -1.24 17.34
CA PRO A 148 5.24 -1.63 18.75
C PRO A 148 6.57 -1.59 19.52
N THR A 149 7.71 -1.60 18.84
CA THR A 149 9.06 -1.60 19.40
C THR A 149 9.77 -0.24 19.29
N GLN A 150 9.43 0.59 18.30
CA GLN A 150 10.10 1.86 17.99
C GLN A 150 9.21 3.10 18.19
N GLY A 151 7.91 2.94 18.43
CA GLY A 151 6.96 4.04 18.59
C GLY A 151 6.57 4.68 17.25
N HIS A 152 6.15 5.95 17.27
CA HIS A 152 5.71 6.67 16.07
C HIS A 152 6.89 6.97 15.14
N GLN A 153 6.71 6.70 13.86
CA GLN A 153 7.70 6.86 12.80
C GLN A 153 7.11 7.66 11.64
N TRP A 154 7.99 8.35 10.92
CA TRP A 154 7.70 9.02 9.64
C TRP A 154 8.72 8.54 8.62
N TRP A 155 8.27 7.76 7.64
CA TRP A 155 9.15 7.22 6.59
C TRP A 155 9.12 8.05 5.33
N THR A 156 8.00 8.71 5.02
CA THR A 156 7.89 9.58 3.85
C THR A 156 6.98 10.77 4.15
N GLN A 157 7.43 11.96 3.76
CA GLN A 157 6.73 13.22 4.06
C GLN A 157 6.90 14.23 2.92
N VAL A 158 6.16 14.04 1.83
CA VAL A 158 6.08 15.03 0.76
C VAL A 158 5.24 16.23 1.22
N SER A 159 5.60 17.43 0.78
CA SER A 159 4.81 18.65 1.04
C SER A 159 4.44 19.36 -0.27
N PRO A 160 3.14 19.40 -0.67
CA PRO A 160 2.00 18.76 -0.03
C PRO A 160 1.83 17.27 -0.38
N ALA A 161 1.45 16.44 0.60
CA ALA A 161 1.07 15.03 0.41
C ALA A 161 -0.41 14.83 0.05
N GLY A 162 -0.94 15.65 -0.87
CA GLY A 162 -2.30 15.53 -1.39
C GLY A 162 -2.35 14.74 -2.71
N TYR A 163 -3.45 14.07 -3.05
CA TYR A 163 -3.53 13.28 -4.28
C TYR A 163 -3.50 14.07 -5.59
N GLY A 164 -3.43 15.40 -5.51
CA GLY A 164 -3.69 16.29 -6.64
C GLY A 164 -5.19 16.54 -6.82
N GLY A 165 -5.50 17.48 -7.70
CA GLY A 165 -6.86 17.91 -8.05
C GLY A 165 -6.79 19.13 -8.98
N PRO A 166 -7.84 19.41 -9.77
CA PRO A 166 -7.87 20.63 -10.57
C PRO A 166 -7.80 21.86 -9.65
N ASN A 167 -6.96 22.82 -10.03
CA ASN A 167 -7.05 24.20 -9.53
C ASN A 167 -8.27 24.90 -10.13
#